data_AF-A0A959IAT8-F1
#
_entry.id   AF-A0A959IAT8-F1
#
_cell.length_a   1.000
_cell.length_b   1.000
_cell.length_c   1.000
_cell.angle_alpha   90.00
_cell.angle_beta   90.00
_cell.angle_gamma   90.00
#
_symmetry.space_group_name_H-M   'P 1'
#
loop_
_entity.id
_entity.type
_entity.pdbx_description
1 polymer ?
#
loop_
_entity_poly.entity_id
_entity_poly.type
_entity_poly.pdbx_seq_one_letter_code
_entity_poly.pdbx_strand_id
1 'polypeptide(L)'
;GGTAAAGYAYLPYSDNSNYNRILMRISSYASSVNGTLSHEFGHYFSLLHTHQGTENGPFSANAENVPRTGAQANCSTDGDLLCDTEADPRYDSNDFDFGTCSYTGSGTDQFGNLYTPPVDNIMSYYPDACGGIFTSDQYTQIAQGLATRLGHNSYSLDCSPPGVNVPTGLNAQLNNDENGIDLSWTDNASNEIGYLVERSTSSGSTGFRQLTDGYTAANGTSYTDYNIASNTQYWYRVKPANGDCDTYSSVANFTTPTLYCTAGSGTCDEYISRVQIGSIDNSS
;
A
#
# COMPACT_ATOMS: atom_id res chain seq x y z
N GLY A 1 32.83 -9.65 8.80
CA GLY A 1 32.84 -8.48 7.91
C GLY A 1 31.43 -7.94 7.90
N GLY A 2 31.20 -6.79 8.52
CA GLY A 2 29.87 -6.21 8.65
C GLY A 2 29.38 -5.73 7.28
N THR A 3 28.28 -6.29 6.80
CA THR A 3 27.60 -5.79 5.61
C THR A 3 27.08 -4.39 5.93
N ALA A 4 27.57 -3.40 5.18
CA ALA A 4 27.07 -2.03 5.30
C ALA A 4 25.56 -2.02 5.00
N ALA A 5 24.78 -1.32 5.83
CA ALA A 5 23.33 -1.20 5.69
C ALA A 5 22.93 -0.72 4.28
N ALA A 6 21.84 -1.27 3.75
CA ALA A 6 21.31 -0.91 2.43
C ALA A 6 20.59 0.45 2.45
N GLY A 7 20.00 0.80 3.60
CA GLY A 7 19.35 2.06 3.89
C GLY A 7 19.42 2.37 5.39
N TYR A 8 19.02 3.58 5.76
CA TYR A 8 18.77 3.97 7.14
C TYR A 8 17.84 5.18 7.21
N ALA A 9 16.83 5.11 8.06
CA ALA A 9 15.99 6.22 8.48
C ALA A 9 16.03 6.42 10.00
N TYR A 10 15.90 7.66 10.44
CA TYR A 10 15.66 7.97 11.85
C TYR A 10 14.15 7.94 12.10
N LEU A 11 13.72 7.42 13.25
CA LEU A 11 12.34 7.54 13.72
C LEU A 11 11.99 9.01 14.04
N PRO A 12 10.70 9.39 14.03
CA PRO A 12 10.25 10.74 14.41
C PRO A 12 10.38 10.98 15.92
N TYR A 13 11.61 11.19 16.41
CA TYR A 13 11.88 11.42 17.84
C TYR A 13 12.49 12.81 18.15
N SER A 14 12.80 13.61 17.13
CA SER A 14 13.44 14.92 17.36
C SER A 14 13.07 15.98 16.34
N ASP A 15 13.02 17.24 16.79
CA ASP A 15 12.89 18.43 15.94
C ASP A 15 14.17 18.78 15.16
N ASN A 16 15.21 17.95 15.22
CA ASN A 16 16.44 18.21 14.47
C ASN A 16 16.26 17.81 13.00
N SER A 17 16.25 18.80 12.11
CA SER A 17 16.12 18.60 10.67
C SER A 17 17.19 17.69 10.06
N ASN A 18 18.34 17.51 10.72
CA ASN A 18 19.37 16.57 10.28
C ASN A 18 18.98 15.09 10.46
N TYR A 19 17.92 14.79 11.20
CA TYR A 19 17.37 13.45 11.38
C TYR A 19 16.07 13.25 10.56
N ASN A 20 15.69 14.25 9.76
CA ASN A 20 14.55 14.19 8.85
C ASN A 20 14.99 13.77 7.45
N ARG A 21 15.63 12.61 7.34
CA ARG A 21 16.10 12.06 6.06
C ARG A 21 16.14 10.54 6.06
N ILE A 22 16.03 10.00 4.86
CA ILE A 22 16.36 8.61 4.53
C ILE A 22 17.71 8.63 3.82
N LEU A 23 18.63 7.79 4.25
CA LEU A 23 19.92 7.59 3.60
C LEU A 23 19.91 6.25 2.90
N MET A 24 20.09 6.25 1.58
CA MET A 24 20.10 5.03 0.78
C MET A 24 21.49 4.77 0.22
N ARG A 25 21.90 3.50 0.21
CA ARG A 25 23.01 3.09 -0.63
C ARG A 25 22.54 3.13 -2.08
N ILE A 26 23.30 3.79 -2.96
CA ILE A 26 22.93 3.98 -4.37
C ILE A 26 22.60 2.64 -5.07
N SER A 27 23.33 1.58 -4.76
CA SER A 27 23.11 0.24 -5.33
C SER A 27 21.79 -0.43 -4.90
N SER A 28 21.14 0.09 -3.85
CA SER A 28 19.92 -0.46 -3.25
C SER A 28 18.69 0.39 -3.53
N TYR A 29 18.86 1.57 -4.15
CA TYR A 29 17.78 2.53 -4.44
C TYR A 29 16.76 2.02 -5.47
N ALA A 30 17.20 1.19 -6.43
CA ALA A 30 16.34 0.60 -7.47
C ALA A 30 15.99 -0.87 -7.18
N SER A 31 16.09 -1.31 -5.92
CA SER A 31 15.45 -2.56 -5.50
C SER A 31 13.93 -2.42 -5.69
N SER A 32 13.23 -3.54 -5.79
CA SER A 32 11.80 -3.64 -6.14
C SER A 32 10.87 -2.60 -5.44
N VAL A 33 9.62 -2.48 -5.89
CA VAL A 33 8.61 -1.61 -5.23
C VAL A 33 8.45 -1.87 -3.71
N ASN A 34 8.85 -3.06 -3.25
CA ASN A 34 8.81 -3.49 -1.85
C ASN A 34 10.19 -3.50 -1.19
N GLY A 35 11.19 -2.92 -1.85
CA GLY A 35 12.58 -3.00 -1.45
C GLY A 35 12.97 -2.02 -0.36
N THR A 36 14.28 -1.85 -0.19
CA THR A 36 14.87 -1.13 0.93
C THR A 36 14.31 0.30 1.09
N LEU A 37 13.99 1.00 0.00
CA LEU A 37 13.45 2.36 0.11
C LEU A 37 12.07 2.40 0.82
N SER A 38 11.17 1.49 0.45
CA SER A 38 9.85 1.38 1.06
C SER A 38 9.94 1.00 2.55
N HIS A 39 10.89 0.12 2.89
CA HIS A 39 11.25 -0.21 4.26
C HIS A 39 11.70 1.02 5.07
N GLU A 40 12.65 1.80 4.52
CA GLU A 40 13.11 3.02 5.20
C GLU A 40 12.01 4.08 5.33
N PHE A 41 11.04 4.13 4.40
CA PHE A 41 9.87 4.98 4.54
C PHE A 41 8.98 4.57 5.72
N GLY A 42 8.82 3.25 5.95
CA GLY A 42 8.14 2.76 7.14
C GLY A 42 8.78 3.30 8.43
N HIS A 43 10.09 3.15 8.58
CA HIS A 43 10.83 3.73 9.71
C HIS A 43 10.72 5.26 9.78
N TYR A 44 10.85 5.94 8.65
CA TYR A 44 10.72 7.39 8.60
C TYR A 44 9.37 7.87 9.17
N PHE A 45 8.31 7.08 8.97
CA PHE A 45 6.98 7.28 9.50
C PHE A 45 6.64 6.43 10.74
N SER A 46 7.65 6.07 11.54
CA SER A 46 7.50 5.49 12.88
C SER A 46 7.24 3.98 12.97
N LEU A 47 7.36 3.22 11.90
CA LEU A 47 7.30 1.76 12.00
C LEU A 47 8.61 1.20 12.57
N LEU A 48 8.50 0.13 13.35
CA LEU A 48 9.63 -0.68 13.80
C LEU A 48 9.77 -1.89 12.88
N HIS A 49 10.89 -2.60 12.98
CA HIS A 49 11.01 -3.89 12.31
C HIS A 49 10.01 -4.88 12.92
N THR A 50 9.47 -5.78 12.12
CA THR A 50 8.58 -6.86 12.62
C THR A 50 9.25 -7.74 13.68
N HIS A 51 10.57 -7.92 13.57
CA HIS A 51 11.41 -8.69 14.51
C HIS A 51 12.01 -7.84 15.63
N GLN A 52 11.43 -6.67 15.92
CA GLN A 52 11.89 -5.83 17.00
C GLN A 52 11.83 -6.60 18.33
N GLY A 53 12.90 -6.54 19.11
CA GLY A 53 13.01 -7.26 20.38
C GLY A 53 13.44 -8.72 20.27
N THR A 54 13.45 -9.34 19.09
CA THR A 54 14.00 -10.70 18.86
C THR A 54 15.40 -10.67 18.24
N GLU A 55 16.09 -9.52 18.21
CA GLU A 55 17.39 -9.37 17.56
C GLU A 55 18.48 -10.28 18.17
N ASN A 56 18.33 -10.58 19.45
CA ASN A 56 19.21 -11.48 20.21
C ASN A 56 18.56 -12.85 20.50
N GLY A 57 17.48 -13.18 19.80
CA GLY A 57 16.73 -14.43 19.91
C GLY A 57 15.37 -14.27 20.60
N PRO A 58 14.52 -15.31 20.53
CA PRO A 58 13.10 -15.25 20.89
C PRO A 58 12.81 -15.20 22.39
N PHE A 59 13.83 -15.36 23.24
CA PHE A 59 13.71 -15.28 24.71
C PHE A 59 14.27 -13.97 25.28
N SER A 60 14.45 -12.98 24.41
CA SER A 60 14.89 -11.63 24.81
C SER A 60 13.79 -10.91 25.58
N ALA A 61 14.17 -9.94 26.43
CA ALA A 61 13.24 -9.28 27.35
C ALA A 61 12.06 -8.56 26.65
N ASN A 62 12.26 -8.09 25.42
CA ASN A 62 11.27 -7.37 24.63
C ASN A 62 10.77 -8.20 23.43
N ALA A 63 10.98 -9.53 23.46
CA ALA A 63 10.52 -10.41 22.40
C ALA A 63 8.99 -10.50 22.42
N GLU A 64 8.40 -10.33 21.25
CA GLU A 64 6.97 -10.51 21.08
C GLU A 64 6.60 -12.00 21.14
N ASN A 65 5.56 -12.30 21.91
CA ASN A 65 4.97 -13.64 22.00
C ASN A 65 3.98 -13.83 20.84
N VAL A 66 3.83 -15.08 20.41
CA VAL A 66 2.92 -15.42 19.30
C VAL A 66 1.45 -15.12 19.63
N PRO A 67 0.93 -15.35 20.86
CA PRO A 67 -0.45 -15.04 21.17
C PRO A 67 -0.78 -13.54 21.03
N ARG A 68 -1.79 -13.22 20.20
CA ARG A 68 -2.30 -11.84 20.00
C ARG A 68 -3.26 -11.36 21.08
N THR A 69 -3.86 -12.29 21.83
CA THR A 69 -4.83 -11.98 22.88
C THR A 69 -4.63 -12.85 24.12
N GLY A 70 -5.19 -12.42 25.26
CA GLY A 70 -5.11 -13.15 26.52
C GLY A 70 -3.85 -12.81 27.34
N ALA A 71 -3.62 -13.56 28.41
CA ALA A 71 -2.60 -13.24 29.41
C ALA A 71 -1.15 -13.40 28.93
N GLN A 72 -0.93 -14.09 27.82
CA GLN A 72 0.39 -14.29 27.20
C GLN A 72 0.68 -13.28 26.09
N ALA A 73 -0.31 -12.50 25.67
CA ALA A 73 -0.14 -11.51 24.63
C ALA A 73 0.60 -10.28 25.12
N ASN A 74 1.59 -9.84 24.36
CA ASN A 74 2.40 -8.66 24.64
C ASN A 74 2.68 -7.80 23.39
N CYS A 75 2.02 -8.07 22.27
CA CYS A 75 2.18 -7.33 21.01
C CYS A 75 1.98 -5.81 21.12
N SER A 76 1.28 -5.31 22.15
CA SER A 76 1.09 -3.87 22.40
C SER A 76 2.21 -3.23 23.23
N THR A 77 3.13 -4.02 23.78
CA THR A 77 4.17 -3.56 24.72
C THR A 77 5.58 -4.00 24.31
N ASP A 78 5.68 -5.09 23.56
CA ASP A 78 6.90 -5.71 23.06
C ASP A 78 6.79 -5.91 21.55
N GLY A 79 7.87 -6.28 20.88
CA GLY A 79 7.85 -6.41 19.42
C GLY A 79 7.90 -5.07 18.70
N ASP A 80 7.19 -5.01 17.58
CA ASP A 80 7.00 -3.79 16.79
C ASP A 80 5.88 -2.87 17.33
N LEU A 81 5.24 -3.30 18.42
CA LEU A 81 4.12 -2.64 19.10
C LEU A 81 2.78 -2.69 18.34
N LEU A 82 2.63 -3.60 17.38
CA LEU A 82 1.44 -3.72 16.53
C LEU A 82 0.85 -5.14 16.59
N CYS A 83 -0.36 -5.25 17.12
CA CYS A 83 -1.00 -6.55 17.34
C CYS A 83 -1.63 -7.18 16.08
N ASP A 84 -1.62 -6.49 14.94
CA ASP A 84 -2.00 -7.06 13.65
C ASP A 84 -0.79 -7.47 12.79
N THR A 85 0.42 -7.20 13.27
CA THR A 85 1.65 -7.79 12.76
C THR A 85 1.90 -9.11 13.48
N GLU A 86 2.22 -10.17 12.73
CA GLU A 86 2.64 -11.41 13.35
C GLU A 86 4.06 -11.29 13.94
N ALA A 87 4.26 -11.95 15.08
CA ALA A 87 5.50 -11.97 15.83
C ALA A 87 6.57 -12.66 14.98
N ASP A 88 7.75 -12.05 14.94
CA ASP A 88 8.81 -12.43 14.01
C ASP A 88 10.08 -12.84 14.77
N PRO A 89 10.59 -14.07 14.56
CA PRO A 89 11.80 -14.57 15.23
C PRO A 89 13.10 -13.99 14.64
N ARG A 90 12.99 -13.04 13.70
CA ARG A 90 14.03 -12.53 12.81
C ARG A 90 14.39 -13.55 11.72
N TYR A 91 14.49 -13.03 10.50
CA TYR A 91 14.89 -13.82 9.34
C TYR A 91 16.25 -14.54 9.52
N ASP A 92 16.25 -15.83 9.23
CA ASP A 92 17.44 -16.67 9.00
C ASP A 92 17.23 -17.46 7.69
N SER A 93 18.21 -17.43 6.81
CA SER A 93 18.17 -18.14 5.52
C SER A 93 18.04 -19.67 5.65
N ASN A 94 18.40 -20.25 6.79
CA ASN A 94 18.25 -21.69 7.04
C ASN A 94 16.81 -22.10 7.36
N ASP A 95 16.00 -21.14 7.81
CA ASP A 95 14.62 -21.32 8.26
C ASP A 95 13.61 -20.77 7.24
N PHE A 96 14.01 -20.64 5.97
CA PHE A 96 13.21 -20.03 4.92
C PHE A 96 13.29 -20.79 3.59
N ASP A 97 12.14 -21.01 2.96
CA ASP A 97 12.03 -21.54 1.61
C ASP A 97 11.77 -20.42 0.59
N PHE A 98 12.79 -20.10 -0.20
CA PHE A 98 12.73 -19.10 -1.28
C PHE A 98 11.77 -19.49 -2.42
N GLY A 99 11.52 -20.78 -2.64
CA GLY A 99 10.66 -21.24 -3.73
C GLY A 99 9.18 -21.01 -3.43
N THR A 100 8.80 -21.09 -2.15
CA THR A 100 7.41 -20.94 -1.70
C THR A 100 7.16 -19.66 -0.90
N CYS A 101 8.21 -18.88 -0.63
CA CYS A 101 8.15 -17.72 0.25
C CYS A 101 7.53 -18.08 1.61
N SER A 102 8.08 -19.10 2.27
CA SER A 102 7.54 -19.60 3.53
C SER A 102 8.61 -19.78 4.60
N TYR A 103 8.24 -19.50 5.84
CA TYR A 103 9.04 -19.82 7.01
C TYR A 103 8.97 -21.33 7.29
N THR A 104 10.14 -21.96 7.39
CA THR A 104 10.31 -23.41 7.64
C THR A 104 10.98 -23.70 8.97
N GLY A 105 11.32 -22.65 9.73
CA GLY A 105 11.98 -22.77 11.01
C GLY A 105 11.08 -23.36 12.11
N SER A 106 11.74 -23.73 13.20
CA SER A 106 11.12 -24.34 14.38
C SER A 106 11.15 -23.43 15.62
N GLY A 107 11.44 -22.14 15.42
CA GLY A 107 11.53 -21.16 16.50
C GLY A 107 10.19 -21.02 17.23
N THR A 108 10.26 -20.91 18.55
CA THR A 108 9.08 -20.71 19.40
C THR A 108 9.26 -19.52 20.33
N ASP A 109 8.16 -18.91 20.77
CA ASP A 109 8.17 -17.95 21.85
C ASP A 109 8.49 -18.61 23.21
N GLN A 110 8.55 -17.81 24.28
CA GLN A 110 8.82 -18.30 25.64
C GLN A 110 7.78 -19.31 26.19
N PHE A 111 6.63 -19.45 25.54
CA PHE A 111 5.56 -20.38 25.92
C PHE A 111 5.50 -21.61 25.01
N GLY A 112 6.41 -21.74 24.04
CA GLY A 112 6.48 -22.86 23.12
C GLY A 112 5.54 -22.75 21.91
N ASN A 113 4.94 -21.59 21.65
CA ASN A 113 4.14 -21.36 20.46
C ASN A 113 5.07 -21.12 19.27
N LEU A 114 4.83 -21.82 18.15
CA LEU A 114 5.62 -21.69 16.94
C LEU A 114 5.37 -20.34 16.26
N TYR A 115 6.45 -19.67 15.83
CA TYR A 115 6.34 -18.45 15.06
C TYR A 115 5.76 -18.69 13.65
N THR A 116 4.91 -17.76 13.21
CA THR A 116 4.40 -17.64 11.84
C THR A 116 4.69 -16.23 11.34
N PRO A 117 5.95 -15.91 11.02
CA PRO A 117 6.37 -14.55 10.75
C PRO A 117 5.75 -13.98 9.47
N PRO A 118 5.60 -12.65 9.38
CA PRO A 118 4.98 -11.99 8.24
C PRO A 118 5.98 -11.82 7.09
N VAL A 119 6.25 -12.92 6.38
CA VAL A 119 7.29 -13.04 5.34
C VAL A 119 7.11 -12.12 4.13
N ASP A 120 5.93 -11.53 3.96
CA ASP A 120 5.56 -10.61 2.90
C ASP A 120 5.44 -9.14 3.39
N ASN A 121 5.75 -8.88 4.66
CA ASN A 121 5.68 -7.54 5.23
C ASN A 121 6.93 -6.72 4.92
N ILE A 122 6.72 -5.47 4.50
CA ILE A 122 7.80 -4.55 4.10
C ILE A 122 8.78 -4.29 5.26
N MET A 123 8.31 -4.29 6.52
CA MET A 123 9.14 -4.03 7.70
C MET A 123 9.89 -5.27 8.21
N SER A 124 9.74 -6.40 7.53
CA SER A 124 10.51 -7.61 7.81
C SER A 124 11.85 -7.63 7.08
N TYR A 125 12.70 -8.60 7.40
CA TYR A 125 13.96 -8.86 6.68
C TYR A 125 13.85 -10.05 5.71
N TYR A 126 12.65 -10.57 5.50
CA TYR A 126 12.41 -11.59 4.49
C TYR A 126 12.58 -11.00 3.08
N PRO A 127 12.87 -11.84 2.07
CA PRO A 127 13.19 -11.35 0.73
C PRO A 127 12.05 -10.54 0.09
N ASP A 128 12.35 -9.36 -0.47
CA ASP A 128 11.38 -8.46 -1.14
C ASP A 128 10.55 -9.13 -2.26
N ALA A 129 11.04 -10.25 -2.82
CA ALA A 129 10.33 -11.01 -3.85
C ALA A 129 9.06 -11.71 -3.32
N CYS A 130 8.93 -11.84 -1.99
CA CYS A 130 7.85 -12.56 -1.34
C CYS A 130 6.61 -11.71 -1.06
N GLY A 131 6.66 -10.42 -1.39
CA GLY A 131 5.55 -9.50 -1.24
C GLY A 131 6.01 -8.14 -0.77
N GLY A 132 5.07 -7.36 -0.26
CA GLY A 132 5.33 -6.06 0.32
C GLY A 132 4.03 -5.40 0.73
N ILE A 133 3.52 -5.85 1.87
CA ILE A 133 2.34 -5.27 2.50
C ILE A 133 2.73 -4.47 3.73
N PHE A 134 1.90 -3.48 4.06
CA PHE A 134 1.75 -2.99 5.42
C PHE A 134 0.43 -3.50 5.99
N THR A 135 0.41 -3.81 7.29
CA THR A 135 -0.82 -4.13 8.01
C THR A 135 -1.67 -2.86 8.24
N SER A 136 -2.88 -3.03 8.76
CA SER A 136 -3.80 -1.91 9.01
C SER A 136 -3.26 -1.00 10.12
N ASP A 137 -2.71 -1.57 11.18
CA ASP A 137 -2.13 -0.80 12.28
C ASP A 137 -0.81 -0.14 11.84
N GLN A 138 -0.05 -0.77 10.94
CA GLN A 138 1.10 -0.11 10.30
C GLN A 138 0.68 1.13 9.50
N TYR A 139 -0.38 1.07 8.69
CA TYR A 139 -0.91 2.28 8.02
C TYR A 139 -1.34 3.36 9.02
N THR A 140 -1.97 2.96 10.12
CA THR A 140 -2.38 3.88 11.19
C THR A 140 -1.16 4.55 11.84
N GLN A 141 -0.12 3.77 12.14
CA GLN A 141 1.13 4.25 12.72
C GLN A 141 1.89 5.17 11.75
N ILE A 142 1.89 4.87 10.45
CA ILE A 142 2.44 5.74 9.40
C ILE A 142 1.73 7.09 9.38
N ALA A 143 0.39 7.10 9.43
CA ALA A 143 -0.38 8.34 9.43
C ALA A 143 -0.07 9.20 10.67
N GLN A 144 0.10 8.57 11.85
CA GLN A 144 0.55 9.24 13.07
C GLN A 144 1.98 9.77 12.94
N GLY A 145 2.90 8.98 12.38
CA GLY A 145 4.28 9.38 12.12
C GLY A 145 4.37 10.58 11.19
N LEU A 146 3.54 10.62 10.14
CA LEU A 146 3.41 11.77 9.26
C LEU A 146 2.91 13.00 10.02
N ALA A 147 1.87 12.86 10.84
CA ALA A 147 1.35 13.96 11.66
C ALA A 147 2.41 14.52 12.62
N THR A 148 3.19 13.66 13.27
CA THR A 148 4.32 14.05 14.13
C THR A 148 5.34 14.87 13.34
N ARG A 149 5.78 14.39 12.18
CA ARG A 149 6.74 15.11 11.32
C ARG A 149 6.20 16.46 10.84
N LEU A 150 4.94 16.52 10.41
CA LEU A 150 4.31 17.77 9.97
C LEU A 150 4.16 18.79 11.13
N GLY A 151 4.10 18.32 12.38
CA GLY A 151 4.08 19.17 13.57
C GLY A 151 5.43 19.77 13.95
N HIS A 152 6.55 19.36 13.33
CA HIS A 152 7.87 19.89 13.65
C HIS A 152 8.11 21.23 12.94
N ASN A 153 8.51 22.26 13.70
CA ASN A 153 8.80 23.62 13.21
C ASN A 153 10.08 23.72 12.34
N SER A 154 10.79 22.60 12.16
CA SER A 154 12.03 22.50 11.38
C SER A 154 11.80 22.36 9.88
N TYR A 155 10.55 22.17 9.47
CA TYR A 155 10.14 22.27 8.08
C TYR A 155 9.56 23.64 7.84
N SER A 156 10.24 24.44 7.02
CA SER A 156 9.49 25.39 6.24
C SER A 156 8.99 24.69 4.98
N LEU A 157 7.67 24.68 4.84
CA LEU A 157 6.91 24.59 3.60
C LEU A 157 7.26 25.66 2.55
N ASP A 158 8.39 26.36 2.66
CA ASP A 158 8.66 27.62 1.95
C ASP A 158 9.30 27.43 0.57
N CYS A 159 9.67 26.20 0.20
CA CYS A 159 9.78 25.87 -1.20
C CYS A 159 8.37 25.66 -1.77
N SER A 160 7.94 26.57 -2.65
CA SER A 160 6.82 26.28 -3.54
C SER A 160 7.14 24.97 -4.28
N PRO A 161 6.23 23.98 -4.27
CA PRO A 161 6.43 22.78 -5.09
C PRO A 161 6.73 23.21 -6.54
N PRO A 162 7.67 22.53 -7.23
CA PRO A 162 7.89 22.80 -8.63
C PRO A 162 6.58 22.54 -9.38
N GLY A 163 6.11 23.53 -10.14
CA GLY A 163 4.88 23.39 -10.91
C GLY A 163 4.96 22.17 -11.82
N VAL A 164 3.98 21.27 -11.71
CA VAL A 164 3.82 20.12 -12.59
C VAL A 164 2.59 20.36 -13.45
N ASN A 165 2.75 20.27 -14.77
CA ASN A 165 1.63 20.48 -15.68
C ASN A 165 0.57 19.40 -15.46
N VAL A 166 -0.68 19.80 -15.30
CA VAL A 166 -1.77 18.84 -15.13
C VAL A 166 -2.16 18.16 -16.45
N PRO A 167 -2.63 16.91 -16.40
CA PRO A 167 -3.07 16.21 -17.59
C PRO A 167 -4.34 16.85 -18.15
N THR A 168 -4.51 16.74 -19.46
CA THR A 168 -5.68 17.30 -20.17
C THR A 168 -6.40 16.24 -20.98
N GLY A 169 -7.61 16.55 -21.45
CA GLY A 169 -8.36 15.64 -22.32
C GLY A 169 -8.77 14.34 -21.61
N LEU A 170 -8.96 14.37 -20.28
CA LEU A 170 -9.44 13.21 -19.54
C LEU A 170 -10.78 12.74 -20.11
N ASN A 171 -10.83 11.46 -20.49
CA ASN A 171 -12.00 10.77 -21.01
C ASN A 171 -12.30 9.54 -20.13
N ALA A 172 -13.58 9.20 -20.01
CA ALA A 172 -14.06 8.00 -19.32
C ALA A 172 -15.06 7.27 -20.22
N GLN A 173 -14.89 5.96 -20.39
CA GLN A 173 -15.76 5.12 -21.22
C GLN A 173 -15.88 3.71 -20.65
N LEU A 174 -16.91 2.96 -21.05
CA LEU A 174 -17.08 1.57 -20.63
C LEU A 174 -15.97 0.70 -21.24
N ASN A 175 -15.31 -0.09 -20.40
CA ASN A 175 -14.48 -1.20 -20.82
C ASN A 175 -15.40 -2.37 -21.24
N ASN A 176 -15.42 -2.67 -22.53
CA ASN A 176 -16.34 -3.67 -23.10
C ASN A 176 -15.90 -5.12 -22.86
N ASP A 177 -14.67 -5.34 -22.41
CA ASP A 177 -14.10 -6.67 -22.26
C ASP A 177 -14.22 -7.18 -20.81
N GLU A 178 -14.27 -6.30 -19.81
CA GLU A 178 -14.11 -6.68 -18.40
C GLU A 178 -15.00 -5.91 -17.38
N ASN A 179 -16.12 -5.29 -17.81
CA ASN A 179 -17.04 -4.56 -16.92
C ASN A 179 -16.34 -3.49 -16.05
N GLY A 180 -15.47 -2.68 -16.65
CA GLY A 180 -14.76 -1.56 -16.01
C GLY A 180 -15.07 -0.20 -16.66
N ILE A 181 -14.50 0.88 -16.12
CA ILE A 181 -14.44 2.18 -16.79
C ILE A 181 -13.00 2.46 -17.18
N ASP A 182 -12.74 2.54 -18.49
CA ASP A 182 -11.45 2.95 -19.04
C ASP A 182 -11.34 4.47 -19.00
N LEU A 183 -10.25 4.94 -18.39
CA LEU A 183 -9.83 6.34 -18.38
C LEU A 183 -8.63 6.52 -19.31
N SER A 184 -8.63 7.62 -20.05
CA SER A 184 -7.47 8.05 -20.84
C SER A 184 -7.28 9.56 -20.77
N TRP A 185 -6.03 10.02 -20.83
CA TRP A 185 -5.69 11.45 -20.79
C TRP A 185 -4.43 11.75 -21.60
N THR A 186 -4.21 13.03 -21.88
CA THR A 186 -2.96 13.55 -22.44
C THR A 186 -2.04 13.99 -21.32
N ASP A 187 -0.84 13.41 -21.31
CA ASP A 187 0.28 13.84 -20.48
C ASP A 187 0.85 15.18 -20.99
N ASN A 188 0.96 16.16 -20.10
CA ASN A 188 1.56 17.47 -20.37
C ASN A 188 2.81 17.75 -19.52
N ALA A 189 3.15 16.84 -18.61
CA ALA A 189 4.27 16.98 -17.70
C ALA A 189 5.50 16.27 -18.28
N SER A 190 6.67 16.69 -17.81
CA SER A 190 7.95 16.03 -18.10
C SER A 190 8.75 15.76 -16.83
N ASN A 191 8.17 16.11 -15.70
CA ASN A 191 8.73 16.08 -14.35
C ASN A 191 7.76 15.43 -13.36
N GLU A 192 6.70 14.79 -13.85
CA GLU A 192 5.79 13.97 -13.06
C GLU A 192 6.45 12.64 -12.72
N ILE A 193 6.16 12.13 -11.51
CA ILE A 193 6.61 10.79 -11.09
C ILE A 193 5.55 9.72 -11.33
N GLY A 194 4.40 10.13 -11.88
CA GLY A 194 3.22 9.31 -12.06
C GLY A 194 1.94 10.15 -11.97
N TYR A 195 0.80 9.48 -12.12
CA TYR A 195 -0.51 10.09 -12.00
C TYR A 195 -1.32 9.42 -10.90
N LEU A 196 -2.18 10.20 -10.24
CA LEU A 196 -3.17 9.72 -9.27
C LEU A 196 -4.56 9.96 -9.82
N VAL A 197 -5.40 8.95 -9.73
CA VAL A 197 -6.79 8.93 -10.19
C VAL A 197 -7.70 9.05 -8.98
N GLU A 198 -8.57 10.04 -9.00
CA GLU A 198 -9.61 10.21 -8.00
C GLU A 198 -10.98 10.01 -8.62
N ARG A 199 -11.88 9.42 -7.83
CA ARG A 199 -13.26 9.13 -8.20
C ARG A 199 -14.22 9.76 -7.20
N SER A 200 -15.34 10.23 -7.70
CA SER A 200 -16.51 10.59 -6.89
C SER A 200 -17.75 9.87 -7.40
N THR A 201 -18.66 9.55 -6.48
CA THR A 201 -20.05 9.14 -6.75
C THR A 201 -21.04 10.23 -6.37
N SER A 202 -20.53 11.38 -5.92
CA SER A 202 -21.29 12.59 -5.62
C SER A 202 -21.05 13.60 -6.75
N SER A 203 -21.98 14.52 -6.98
CA SER A 203 -21.94 15.49 -8.09
C SER A 203 -20.55 16.07 -8.35
N GLY A 204 -20.18 16.19 -9.63
CA GLY A 204 -18.82 16.32 -10.18
C GLY A 204 -17.86 17.41 -9.70
N SER A 205 -18.13 18.09 -8.58
CA SER A 205 -17.21 19.04 -7.94
C SER A 205 -16.90 18.70 -6.48
N THR A 206 -17.48 17.64 -5.90
CA THR A 206 -17.27 17.26 -4.48
C THR A 206 -17.20 15.75 -4.31
N GLY A 207 -16.66 15.28 -3.17
CA GLY A 207 -16.66 13.87 -2.80
C GLY A 207 -15.60 13.00 -3.49
N PHE A 208 -14.65 13.63 -4.19
CA PHE A 208 -13.53 12.91 -4.79
C PHE A 208 -12.66 12.25 -3.71
N ARG A 209 -12.33 10.99 -3.96
CA ARG A 209 -11.37 10.20 -3.17
C ARG A 209 -10.43 9.52 -4.16
N GLN A 210 -9.16 9.47 -3.82
CA GLN A 210 -8.20 8.66 -4.56
C GLN A 210 -8.65 7.19 -4.54
N LEU A 211 -8.58 6.54 -5.69
CA LEU A 211 -8.76 5.08 -5.77
C LEU A 211 -7.51 4.40 -5.21
N THR A 212 -7.68 3.35 -4.40
CA THR A 212 -6.57 2.62 -3.76
C THR A 212 -5.48 2.23 -4.75
N ASP A 213 -5.88 1.72 -5.92
CA ASP A 213 -4.97 1.30 -7.00
C ASP A 213 -4.95 2.31 -8.17
N GLY A 214 -5.56 3.49 -7.99
CA GLY A 214 -5.69 4.51 -9.02
C GLY A 214 -4.41 5.31 -9.19
N TYR A 215 -3.35 4.67 -9.65
CA TYR A 215 -2.11 5.36 -9.97
C TYR A 215 -1.43 4.79 -11.21
N THR A 216 -0.59 5.59 -11.83
CA THR A 216 0.28 5.15 -12.93
C THR A 216 1.72 5.53 -12.63
N ALA A 217 2.67 4.84 -13.26
CA ALA A 217 4.04 5.31 -13.35
C ALA A 217 4.12 6.61 -14.18
N ALA A 218 5.30 7.25 -14.20
CA ALA A 218 5.60 8.39 -15.06
C ALA A 218 5.26 8.11 -16.54
N ASN A 219 4.83 9.12 -17.28
CA ASN A 219 4.31 9.00 -18.65
C ASN A 219 3.04 8.12 -18.81
N GLY A 220 2.40 7.69 -17.73
CA GLY A 220 1.16 6.93 -17.78
C GLY A 220 -0.01 7.78 -18.30
N THR A 221 -0.77 7.24 -19.24
CA THR A 221 -1.85 7.98 -19.95
C THR A 221 -3.21 7.28 -19.92
N SER A 222 -3.32 6.17 -19.18
CA SER A 222 -4.57 5.42 -19.04
C SER A 222 -4.64 4.66 -17.72
N TYR A 223 -5.87 4.35 -17.30
CA TYR A 223 -6.19 3.55 -16.11
C TYR A 223 -7.58 2.94 -16.27
N THR A 224 -7.80 1.72 -15.78
CA THR A 224 -9.13 1.09 -15.77
C THR A 224 -9.64 0.92 -14.34
N ASP A 225 -10.80 1.50 -14.04
CA ASP A 225 -11.51 1.30 -12.78
C ASP A 225 -12.45 0.10 -12.89
N TYR A 226 -12.06 -1.04 -12.32
CA TYR A 226 -12.85 -2.27 -12.27
C TYR A 226 -13.85 -2.31 -11.10
N ASN A 227 -13.72 -1.42 -10.11
CA ASN A 227 -14.51 -1.45 -8.89
C ASN A 227 -15.78 -0.61 -9.02
N ILE A 228 -16.60 -0.91 -10.03
CA ILE A 228 -17.78 -0.14 -10.42
C ILE A 228 -19.09 -0.90 -10.18
N ALA A 229 -20.15 -0.17 -9.90
CA ALA A 229 -21.52 -0.70 -9.75
C ALA A 229 -22.34 -0.39 -10.99
N SER A 230 -23.36 -1.21 -11.28
CA SER A 230 -24.34 -0.97 -12.36
C SER A 230 -25.15 0.29 -12.13
N ASN A 231 -25.61 0.93 -13.20
CA ASN A 231 -26.51 2.09 -13.16
C ASN A 231 -26.02 3.21 -12.22
N THR A 232 -24.70 3.38 -12.12
CA THR A 232 -24.05 4.30 -11.19
C THR A 232 -23.27 5.35 -11.96
N GLN A 233 -23.51 6.61 -11.62
CA GLN A 233 -22.75 7.73 -12.17
C GLN A 233 -21.45 7.90 -11.39
N TYR A 234 -20.35 7.94 -12.12
CA TYR A 234 -19.03 8.23 -11.60
C TYR A 234 -18.47 9.50 -12.23
N TRP A 235 -17.67 10.23 -11.45
CA TRP A 235 -16.86 11.35 -11.88
C TRP A 235 -15.40 11.05 -11.58
N TYR A 236 -14.52 11.35 -12.51
CA TYR A 236 -13.08 11.12 -12.40
C TYR A 236 -12.32 12.41 -12.62
N ARG A 237 -11.21 12.55 -11.90
CA ARG A 237 -10.19 13.55 -12.15
C ARG A 237 -8.82 12.93 -11.92
N VAL A 238 -7.82 13.45 -12.63
CA VAL A 238 -6.45 12.94 -12.57
C VAL A 238 -5.52 14.11 -12.25
N LYS A 239 -4.50 13.86 -11.44
CA LYS A 239 -3.41 14.82 -11.18
C LYS A 239 -2.06 14.12 -11.22
N PRO A 240 -0.97 14.85 -11.48
CA PRO A 240 0.38 14.32 -11.25
C PRO A 240 0.56 13.97 -9.77
N ALA A 241 1.25 12.88 -9.48
CA ALA A 241 1.45 12.39 -8.11
C ALA A 241 2.31 13.33 -7.23
N ASN A 242 3.20 14.09 -7.87
CA ASN A 242 4.02 15.14 -7.26
C ASN A 242 3.55 16.57 -7.62
N GLY A 243 2.34 16.71 -8.17
CA GLY A 243 1.73 18.02 -8.43
C GLY A 243 1.13 18.63 -7.17
N ASP A 244 0.74 19.91 -7.28
CA ASP A 244 0.06 20.63 -6.18
C ASP A 244 -1.25 19.94 -5.77
N CYS A 245 -1.64 20.08 -4.50
CA CYS A 245 -2.80 19.38 -3.94
C CYS A 245 -4.15 19.78 -4.58
N ASP A 246 -4.23 20.95 -5.20
CA ASP A 246 -5.48 21.58 -5.64
C ASP A 246 -5.63 21.68 -7.18
N THR A 247 -4.65 21.19 -7.94
CA THR A 247 -4.66 21.30 -9.40
C THR A 247 -4.89 19.92 -10.03
N TYR A 248 -5.94 19.80 -10.83
CA TYR A 248 -6.37 18.55 -11.46
C TYR A 248 -6.64 18.76 -12.96
N SER A 249 -6.80 17.67 -13.70
CA SER A 249 -7.43 17.67 -15.01
C SER A 249 -8.86 18.23 -14.97
N SER A 250 -9.44 18.46 -16.15
CA SER A 250 -10.90 18.53 -16.27
C SER A 250 -11.55 17.25 -15.73
N VAL A 251 -12.75 17.37 -15.18
CA VAL A 251 -13.52 16.22 -14.69
C VAL A 251 -14.14 15.47 -15.87
N ALA A 252 -13.85 14.18 -15.97
CA ALA A 252 -14.58 13.25 -16.83
C ALA A 252 -15.70 12.57 -16.04
N ASN A 253 -16.74 12.10 -16.71
CA ASN A 253 -17.81 11.38 -16.04
C ASN A 253 -18.37 10.30 -16.97
N PHE A 254 -18.87 9.24 -16.36
CA PHE A 254 -19.50 8.13 -17.06
C PHE A 254 -20.58 7.52 -16.17
N THR A 255 -21.73 7.20 -16.77
CA THR A 255 -22.78 6.43 -16.10
C THR A 255 -22.71 5.01 -16.59
N THR A 256 -22.41 4.10 -15.67
CA THR A 256 -22.38 2.67 -16.01
C THR A 256 -23.76 2.21 -16.45
N PRO A 257 -23.86 1.37 -17.49
CA PRO A 257 -25.12 0.74 -17.82
C PRO A 257 -25.48 -0.30 -16.75
N THR A 258 -26.55 -1.05 -17.01
CA THR A 258 -26.76 -2.32 -16.31
C THR A 258 -25.63 -3.27 -16.72
N LEU A 259 -24.78 -3.64 -15.77
CA LEU A 259 -23.69 -4.58 -15.97
C LEU A 259 -24.25 -6.00 -15.79
N TYR A 260 -23.83 -6.91 -16.66
CA TYR A 260 -24.21 -8.32 -16.60
C TYR A 260 -22.95 -9.15 -16.31
N CYS A 261 -23.08 -10.17 -15.45
CA CYS A 261 -22.07 -11.20 -15.35
C CYS A 261 -22.07 -12.00 -16.66
N THR A 262 -21.00 -11.92 -17.44
CA THR A 262 -20.78 -12.79 -18.59
C THR A 262 -19.98 -14.00 -18.14
N ALA A 263 -20.53 -15.20 -18.32
CA ALA A 263 -19.76 -16.43 -18.10
C ALA A 263 -18.58 -16.45 -19.09
N GLY A 264 -17.35 -16.51 -18.57
CA GLY A 264 -16.15 -16.56 -19.40
C GLY A 264 -16.13 -17.85 -20.23
N SER A 265 -15.92 -17.74 -21.54
CA SER A 265 -15.70 -18.92 -22.38
C SER A 265 -14.27 -19.40 -22.21
N GLY A 266 -14.00 -20.14 -21.13
CA GLY A 266 -12.67 -20.65 -20.83
C GLY A 266 -12.71 -21.68 -19.72
N THR A 267 -12.86 -22.95 -20.12
CA THR A 267 -12.91 -24.16 -19.28
C THR A 267 -14.24 -24.42 -18.57
N CYS A 268 -14.75 -25.64 -18.74
CA CYS A 268 -16.01 -26.13 -18.17
C CYS A 268 -15.84 -26.44 -16.69
N ASP A 269 -15.58 -25.45 -15.84
CA ASP A 269 -15.72 -25.57 -14.37
C ASP A 269 -15.75 -24.17 -13.73
N GLU A 270 -16.87 -23.46 -13.87
CA GLU A 270 -17.21 -22.36 -12.97
C GLU A 270 -18.54 -22.67 -12.28
N TYR A 271 -18.49 -22.95 -10.98
CA TYR A 271 -19.71 -23.11 -10.18
C TYR A 271 -20.36 -21.74 -10.00
N ILE A 272 -21.44 -21.50 -10.74
CA ILE A 272 -22.37 -20.41 -10.41
C ILE A 272 -22.99 -20.74 -9.05
N SER A 273 -22.46 -20.15 -7.98
CA SER A 273 -22.94 -20.40 -6.61
C SER A 273 -24.31 -19.77 -6.35
N ARG A 274 -24.69 -18.74 -7.12
CA ARG A 274 -26.01 -18.11 -7.04
C ARG A 274 -26.36 -17.32 -8.29
N VAL A 275 -27.54 -17.58 -8.87
CA VAL A 275 -28.23 -16.65 -9.79
C VAL A 275 -29.39 -16.04 -9.01
N GLN A 276 -29.39 -14.71 -8.85
CA GLN A 276 -30.52 -13.99 -8.28
C GLN A 276 -31.20 -13.19 -9.39
N ILE A 277 -32.31 -13.73 -9.91
CA ILE A 277 -33.17 -13.03 -10.88
C ILE A 277 -34.12 -12.15 -10.06
N GLY A 278 -34.04 -10.83 -10.24
CA GLY A 278 -34.83 -9.86 -9.45
C GLY A 278 -36.34 -10.05 -9.58
N SER A 279 -36.86 -10.16 -10.81
CA SER A 279 -38.27 -10.48 -11.08
C SER A 279 -38.45 -10.89 -12.54
N ILE A 280 -39.21 -11.96 -12.78
CA ILE A 280 -39.77 -12.27 -14.10
C ILE A 280 -41.24 -11.85 -14.05
N ASP A 281 -41.61 -10.82 -14.82
CA ASP A 281 -43.02 -10.49 -15.04
C ASP A 281 -43.45 -11.14 -16.36
N ASN A 282 -44.37 -12.10 -16.26
CA ASN A 282 -45.00 -12.76 -17.40
C ASN A 282 -46.51 -12.58 -17.28
N SER A 283 -46.95 -11.33 -17.35
CA SER A 283 -48.37 -11.02 -17.56
C SER A 283 -48.72 -11.30 -19.02
N SER A 284 -49.51 -12.34 -19.25
CA SER A 284 -50.21 -12.61 -20.51
C SER A 284 -51.29 -11.59 -20.79
#